data_AF-A0A3D1V0H8-F1
#
_entry.id   AF-A0A3D1V0H8-F1
#
_cell.length_a   1.000
_cell.length_b   1.000
_cell.length_c   1.000
_cell.angle_alpha   90.00
_cell.angle_beta   90.00
_cell.angle_gamma   90.00
#
_symmetry.space_group_name_H-M   'P 1'
#
loop_
_entity.id
_entity.type
_entity.pdbx_description
1 polymer ?
#
loop_
_entity_poly.entity_id
_entity_poly.type
_entity_poly.pdbx_seq_one_letter_code
_entity_poly.pdbx_strand_id
1 'polypeptide(L)'
;MSIRRLTPTPHAVALIAIFLLAGFLRVYGMNWDQGTYLHPDERFIAIVSSERIDFPSLSNIGSLFDPAHSPINPRRDGPDGKPLSFAYGTLPLYVQS
;
A
#
# COMPACT_ATOMS: atom_id res chain seq x y z
N MET A 1 44.82 8.02 -29.07
CA MET A 1 43.55 7.60 -28.44
C MET A 1 42.43 7.96 -29.41
N SER A 2 41.92 7.01 -30.19
CA SER A 2 40.94 7.27 -31.27
C SER A 2 39.53 7.14 -30.72
N ILE A 3 38.74 8.22 -30.78
CA ILE A 3 37.34 8.24 -30.33
C ILE A 3 36.50 7.64 -31.46
N ARG A 4 36.00 6.40 -31.28
CA ARG A 4 35.01 5.81 -32.20
C ARG A 4 33.69 6.54 -32.04
N ARG A 5 33.23 7.19 -33.11
CA ARG A 5 31.86 7.71 -33.18
C ARG A 5 30.92 6.52 -33.33
N LEU A 6 30.08 6.29 -32.33
CA LEU A 6 28.96 5.34 -32.44
C LEU A 6 27.87 6.02 -33.27
N THR A 7 27.73 5.61 -34.53
CA THR A 7 26.58 6.00 -35.34
C THR A 7 25.40 5.13 -34.91
N PRO A 8 24.30 5.73 -34.41
CA PRO A 8 23.15 4.94 -34.01
C PRO A 8 22.53 4.27 -35.24
N THR A 9 22.33 2.96 -35.16
CA THR A 9 21.62 2.22 -36.21
C THR A 9 20.12 2.57 -36.17
N PRO A 10 19.39 2.47 -37.29
CA PRO A 10 17.95 2.77 -37.31
C PRO A 10 17.16 1.93 -36.30
N HIS A 11 17.58 0.69 -36.05
CA HIS A 11 17.00 -0.17 -35.02
C HIS A 11 17.24 0.37 -33.60
N ALA A 12 18.44 0.88 -33.32
CA ALA A 12 18.73 1.50 -32.02
C ALA A 12 17.89 2.76 -31.80
N VAL A 13 17.71 3.58 -32.84
CA VAL A 13 16.84 4.76 -32.80
C VAL A 13 15.38 4.36 -32.54
N ALA A 14 14.88 3.34 -33.26
CA ALA A 14 13.52 2.83 -33.06
C ALA A 14 13.31 2.28 -31.64
N LEU A 15 14.27 1.53 -31.11
CA LEU A 15 14.22 1.00 -29.75
C LEU A 15 14.16 2.13 -28.72
N ILE A 16 15.03 3.14 -28.85
CA ILE A 16 15.04 4.31 -27.97
C ILE A 16 13.70 5.03 -28.03
N ALA A 17 13.14 5.23 -29.24
CA ALA A 17 11.85 5.88 -29.41
C ALA A 17 10.72 5.10 -28.71
N ILE A 18 10.71 3.77 -28.81
CA ILE A 18 9.74 2.90 -28.13
C ILE A 18 9.87 3.03 -26.60
N PHE A 19 11.08 2.98 -26.05
CA PHE A 19 11.30 3.12 -24.61
C PHE A 19 10.86 4.49 -24.09
N LEU A 20 11.17 5.56 -24.83
CA LEU A 20 10.76 6.91 -24.47
C LEU A 20 9.23 7.06 -24.52
N LEU A 21 8.58 6.51 -25.56
CA LEU A 21 7.12 6.53 -25.66
C LEU A 21 6.47 5.74 -24.53
N ALA A 22 6.96 4.52 -24.25
CA ALA A 22 6.45 3.69 -23.15
C ALA A 22 6.65 4.38 -21.79
N GLY A 23 7.82 4.98 -21.55
CA GLY A 23 8.11 5.75 -20.35
C GLY A 23 7.20 6.97 -20.20
N PHE A 24 6.98 7.71 -21.29
CA PHE A 24 6.05 8.83 -21.32
C PHE A 24 4.63 8.39 -20.98
N LEU A 25 4.10 7.37 -21.65
CA LEU A 25 2.77 6.84 -21.37
C LEU A 25 2.64 6.31 -19.94
N ARG A 26 3.72 5.78 -19.35
CA ARG A 26 3.73 5.32 -17.95
C ARG A 26 3.53 6.47 -16.97
N VAL A 27 4.03 7.67 -17.25
CA VAL A 27 3.96 8.81 -16.32
C VAL A 27 2.92 9.86 -16.71
N TYR A 28 2.41 9.83 -17.94
CA TYR A 28 1.45 10.81 -18.43
C TYR A 28 0.12 10.68 -17.69
N GLY A 29 -0.34 11.77 -17.07
CA GLY A 29 -1.59 11.82 -16.31
C GLY A 29 -1.59 10.98 -15.02
N MET A 30 -0.43 10.48 -14.60
CA MET A 30 -0.29 9.62 -13.42
C MET A 30 -0.43 10.46 -12.14
N ASN A 31 -1.58 10.33 -11.47
CA ASN A 31 -1.82 10.86 -10.13
C ASN A 31 -1.57 9.76 -9.09
N TRP A 32 -0.31 9.63 -8.66
CA TRP A 32 0.16 8.57 -7.76
C TRP A 32 -0.54 8.57 -6.40
N ASP A 33 -0.88 9.75 -5.89
CA ASP A 33 -1.40 9.93 -4.54
C ASP A 33 -2.93 10.14 -4.52
N GLN A 34 -3.55 10.54 -5.63
CA GLN A 34 -5.00 10.87 -5.66
C GLN A 34 -5.44 11.88 -4.58
N GLY A 35 -4.50 12.66 -4.04
CA GLY A 35 -4.77 13.62 -2.96
C GLY A 35 -4.92 12.99 -1.58
N THR A 36 -4.43 11.77 -1.38
CA THR A 36 -4.50 11.08 -0.08
C THR A 36 -3.37 11.43 0.89
N TYR A 37 -2.36 12.20 0.43
CA TYR A 37 -1.19 12.74 1.14
C TYR A 37 -0.25 11.73 1.82
N LEU A 38 -0.76 10.55 2.15
CA LEU A 38 -0.06 9.47 2.82
C LEU A 38 0.54 8.51 1.79
N HIS A 39 1.73 8.00 2.10
CA HIS A 39 2.29 6.91 1.32
C HIS A 39 1.33 5.69 1.35
N PRO A 40 1.31 4.83 0.31
CA PRO A 40 0.35 3.73 0.21
C PRO A 40 0.33 2.79 1.42
N ASP A 41 1.47 2.60 2.07
CA ASP A 41 1.63 1.83 3.30
C ASP A 41 1.09 2.54 4.54
N GLU A 42 1.41 3.83 4.71
CA GLU A 42 0.85 4.66 5.79
C GLU A 42 -0.68 4.77 5.67
N ARG A 43 -1.17 4.94 4.45
CA ARG A 43 -2.61 4.96 4.15
C ARG A 43 -3.28 3.64 4.50
N PHE A 44 -2.61 2.51 4.29
CA PHE A 44 -3.15 1.21 4.69
C PHE A 44 -3.29 1.09 6.22
N ILE A 45 -2.33 1.61 6.98
CA ILE A 45 -2.43 1.67 8.45
C ILE A 45 -3.62 2.56 8.85
N ALA A 46 -3.78 3.73 8.23
CA ALA A 46 -4.90 4.65 8.47
C ALA A 46 -6.26 4.00 8.19
N ILE A 47 -6.41 3.35 7.03
CA ILE A 47 -7.63 2.62 6.64
C ILE A 47 -7.96 1.52 7.65
N VAL A 48 -6.96 0.71 8.03
CA VAL A 48 -7.17 -0.36 9.01
C VAL A 48 -7.58 0.21 10.37
N SER A 49 -6.95 1.29 10.82
CA SER A 49 -7.34 1.94 12.08
C SER A 49 -8.75 2.51 12.05
N SER A 50 -9.20 3.08 10.92
CA SER A 50 -10.53 3.71 10.84
C SER A 50 -11.66 2.73 10.56
N GLU A 51 -11.41 1.66 9.82
CA GLU A 51 -12.46 0.76 9.33
C GLU A 51 -12.54 -0.57 10.08
N ARG A 52 -11.48 -0.98 10.80
CA ARG A 52 -11.42 -2.31 11.44
C ARG A 52 -11.26 -2.26 12.95
N ILE A 53 -10.81 -1.14 13.52
CA ILE A 53 -10.53 -1.03 14.95
C ILE A 53 -11.68 -0.29 15.63
N ASP A 54 -12.36 -0.99 16.53
CA ASP A 54 -13.45 -0.45 17.32
C ASP A 54 -13.22 -0.74 18.80
N PHE A 55 -13.67 0.15 19.68
CA PHE A 55 -13.70 -0.13 21.11
C PHE A 55 -14.98 -0.89 21.48
N PRO A 56 -14.88 -2.05 22.17
CA PRO A 56 -16.06 -2.78 22.61
C PRO A 56 -16.84 -2.01 23.67
N SER A 57 -18.15 -2.25 23.74
CA SER A 57 -18.98 -1.72 24.82
C SER A 57 -18.52 -2.26 26.19
N LEU A 58 -18.78 -1.50 27.25
CA LEU A 58 -18.46 -1.91 28.62
C LEU A 58 -19.10 -3.25 29.02
N SER A 59 -20.23 -3.61 28.40
CA SER A 59 -20.91 -4.90 28.58
C SER A 59 -20.20 -6.09 27.92
N ASN A 60 -19.22 -5.85 27.04
CA ASN A 60 -18.52 -6.89 26.28
C ASN A 60 -16.98 -6.73 26.34
N ILE A 61 -16.44 -6.22 27.45
CA ILE A 61 -14.98 -6.10 27.65
C ILE A 61 -14.28 -7.45 27.52
N GLY A 62 -14.97 -8.56 27.80
CA GLY A 62 -14.44 -9.91 27.64
C GLY A 62 -13.94 -10.22 26.22
N SER A 63 -14.50 -9.57 25.19
CA SER A 63 -14.07 -9.79 23.80
C SER A 63 -12.63 -9.33 23.55
N LEU A 64 -12.06 -8.49 24.40
CA LEU A 64 -10.65 -8.08 24.29
C LEU A 64 -9.69 -9.26 24.47
N PHE A 65 -10.11 -10.29 25.19
CA PHE A 65 -9.31 -11.48 25.47
C PHE A 65 -9.51 -12.61 24.46
N ASP A 66 -10.32 -12.39 23.42
CA ASP A 66 -10.49 -13.32 22.30
C ASP A 66 -9.76 -12.78 21.06
N PRO A 67 -8.55 -13.29 20.73
CA PRO A 67 -7.79 -12.81 19.59
C PRO A 67 -8.53 -12.97 18.26
N ALA A 68 -9.39 -13.99 18.11
CA ALA A 68 -10.07 -14.28 16.85
C ALA A 68 -11.16 -13.25 16.55
N HIS A 69 -11.85 -12.73 17.57
CA HIS A 69 -13.00 -11.85 17.38
C HIS A 69 -12.85 -10.46 18.02
N SER A 70 -11.70 -10.18 18.65
CA SER A 70 -11.48 -8.90 19.34
C SER A 70 -11.63 -7.71 18.39
N PRO A 71 -12.51 -6.73 18.72
CA PRO A 71 -12.73 -5.53 17.92
C PRO A 71 -11.47 -4.68 17.73
N ILE A 72 -10.49 -4.81 18.63
CA ILE A 72 -9.23 -4.07 18.58
C ILE A 72 -8.10 -4.83 17.87
N ASN A 73 -8.32 -6.08 17.45
CA ASN A 73 -7.31 -6.85 16.74
C ASN A 73 -7.41 -6.62 15.22
N PRO A 74 -6.41 -6.00 14.55
CA PRO A 74 -6.43 -5.80 13.10
C PRO A 74 -6.36 -7.10 12.29
N ARG A 75 -5.99 -8.21 12.94
CA ARG A 75 -5.90 -9.56 12.37
C ARG A 75 -7.00 -10.50 12.87
N ARG A 76 -8.11 -9.95 13.38
CA ARG A 76 -9.29 -10.75 13.72
C ARG A 76 -9.79 -11.55 12.50
N ASP A 77 -10.56 -12.59 12.74
CA ASP A 77 -11.12 -13.41 11.68
C ASP A 77 -12.16 -12.61 10.88
N GLY A 78 -12.05 -12.71 9.54
CA GLY A 78 -12.98 -12.14 8.61
C GLY A 78 -14.26 -12.97 8.47
N PRO A 79 -15.20 -12.53 7.61
CA PRO A 79 -16.43 -13.27 7.33
C PRO A 79 -16.22 -14.69 6.79
N ASP A 80 -15.04 -14.97 6.25
CA ASP A 80 -14.59 -16.27 5.74
C ASP A 80 -13.96 -17.17 6.82
N GLY A 81 -13.89 -16.70 8.07
CA GLY A 81 -13.27 -17.41 9.19
C GLY A 81 -11.75 -17.51 9.08
N LYS A 82 -11.11 -16.61 8.31
CA LYS A 82 -9.65 -16.51 8.20
C LYS A 82 -9.15 -15.19 8.79
N PRO A 83 -7.96 -15.17 9.40
CA PRO A 83 -7.38 -13.94 9.92
C PRO A 83 -7.21 -12.88 8.82
N LEU A 84 -7.68 -11.67 9.09
CA LEU A 84 -7.48 -10.54 8.19
C LEU A 84 -5.99 -10.21 8.05
N SER A 85 -5.59 -9.80 6.85
CA SER A 85 -4.21 -9.45 6.57
C SER A 85 -3.86 -8.08 7.17
N PHE A 86 -2.74 -8.05 7.88
CA PHE A 86 -2.09 -6.83 8.36
C PHE A 86 -0.59 -7.11 8.48
N ALA A 87 0.23 -6.33 7.77
CA ALA A 87 1.67 -6.60 7.65
C ALA A 87 2.52 -6.03 8.80
N TYR A 88 1.95 -5.13 9.63
CA TYR A 88 2.70 -4.34 10.61
C TYR A 88 2.49 -4.81 12.05
N GLY A 89 3.34 -4.37 12.98
CA GLY A 89 3.03 -4.47 14.41
C GLY A 89 1.71 -3.76 14.72
N THR A 90 1.03 -4.14 15.81
CA THR A 90 -0.23 -3.50 16.23
C THR A 90 -0.01 -2.14 16.89
N LEU A 91 1.23 -1.85 17.35
CA LEU A 91 1.57 -0.62 18.06
C LEU A 91 1.21 0.66 17.28
N PRO A 92 1.56 0.81 15.99
CA PRO A 92 1.13 1.98 15.21
C PRO A 92 -0.35 2.28 15.38
N LEU A 93 -1.25 1.29 15.25
CA LEU A 93 -2.70 1.52 15.33
C LEU A 93 -3.19 2.15 16.64
N TYR A 94 -2.44 1.98 17.74
CA TYR A 94 -2.82 2.51 19.06
C TYR A 94 -2.17 3.85 19.41
N VAL A 95 -1.16 4.29 18.64
CA VAL A 95 -0.40 5.52 18.92
C VAL A 95 -0.85 6.68 18.03
N GLN A 96 -1.43 6.39 16.87
CA GLN A 96 -2.01 7.40 15.94
C GLN A 96 -3.49 7.71 16.20
N SER A 97 -4.16 6.98 17.11
CA SER A 97 -5.57 7.16 17.46
C SER A 97 -5.80 8.27 18.48
#